data_AF-A0A167DXT7-F1
#
_entry.id   AF-A0A167DXT7-F1
#
_cell.length_a   1.000
_cell.length_b   1.000
_cell.length_c   1.000
_cell.angle_alpha   90.00
_cell.angle_beta   90.00
_cell.angle_gamma   90.00
#
_symmetry.space_group_name_H-M   'P 1'
#
loop_
_entity.id
_entity.type
_entity.pdbx_description
1 polymer ?
#
loop_
_entity_poly.entity_id
_entity_poly.type
_entity_poly.pdbx_seq_one_letter_code
_entity_poly.pdbx_strand_id
1 'polypeptide(L)'
;MSSFPQIRSQLRTLESRTESSLSEYSGIIQSVSSSPSTTESTLIQDIESSLKQRQDLISQLNRIVDSDANSSATKLHQLQRHKEVLMEHKTEYQRAQATIEQERNRTNLLSSVRSDIATHRTRSATPGTGQDASSYMLEERSRIDNSHNLTDTLLAQAYETRDEFIRQRASLASVQRRILQSASHIPGLNTLISKVNTRKKRDSLILASLITLCILFIFFIR
;
A
#
# COMPACT_ATOMS: atom_id res chain seq x y z
N MET A 1 -12.78 -1.51 38.97
CA MET A 1 -11.97 -2.35 38.07
C MET A 1 -12.51 -2.18 36.66
N SER A 2 -11.67 -1.77 35.71
CA SER A 2 -12.08 -1.58 34.31
C SER A 2 -12.49 -2.91 33.71
N SER A 3 -13.69 -2.98 33.12
CA SER A 3 -14.20 -4.22 32.52
C SER A 3 -13.55 -4.50 31.17
N PHE A 4 -13.47 -5.78 30.77
CA PHE A 4 -12.91 -6.20 29.48
C PHE A 4 -13.49 -5.42 28.27
N PRO A 5 -14.81 -5.17 28.18
CA PRO A 5 -15.37 -4.38 27.08
C PRO A 5 -14.91 -2.91 27.06
N GLN A 6 -14.71 -2.30 28.23
CA GLN A 6 -14.26 -0.90 28.35
C GLN A 6 -12.80 -0.74 27.92
N ILE A 7 -11.92 -1.65 28.34
CA ILE A 7 -10.51 -1.64 27.91
C ILE A 7 -10.42 -1.89 26.41
N ARG A 8 -11.26 -2.78 25.87
CA ARG A 8 -11.31 -3.05 24.43
C ARG A 8 -11.78 -1.85 23.61
N SER A 9 -12.83 -1.15 24.04
CA SER A 9 -13.29 0.04 23.32
C SER A 9 -12.21 1.14 23.33
N GLN A 10 -11.54 1.33 24.47
CA GLN A 10 -10.42 2.26 24.59
C GLN A 10 -9.21 1.86 23.72
N LEU A 11 -8.91 0.57 23.61
CA LEU A 11 -7.87 0.06 22.72
C LEU A 11 -8.17 0.37 21.26
N ARG A 12 -9.43 0.23 20.83
CA ARG A 12 -9.86 0.54 19.46
C ARG A 12 -9.79 2.03 19.13
N THR A 13 -10.17 2.90 20.07
CA THR A 13 -10.07 4.35 19.85
C THR A 13 -8.62 4.79 19.76
N LEU A 14 -7.75 4.25 20.62
CA LEU A 14 -6.31 4.50 20.55
C LEU A 14 -5.69 3.94 19.27
N GLU A 15 -6.12 2.76 18.82
CA GLU A 15 -5.66 2.15 17.56
C GLU A 15 -5.97 3.04 16.36
N SER A 16 -7.21 3.50 16.21
CA SER A 16 -7.60 4.43 15.15
C SER A 16 -6.82 5.75 15.24
N ARG A 17 -6.59 6.28 16.44
CA ARG A 17 -5.74 7.47 16.63
C ARG A 17 -4.30 7.22 16.20
N THR A 18 -3.70 6.09 16.58
CA THR A 18 -2.32 5.74 16.16
C THR A 18 -2.24 5.65 14.64
N GLU A 19 -3.24 5.03 13.99
CA GLU A 19 -3.29 4.88 12.54
C GLU A 19 -3.36 6.22 11.81
N SER A 20 -4.22 7.16 12.27
CA SER A 20 -4.27 8.50 11.71
C SER A 20 -2.94 9.25 11.87
N SER A 21 -2.33 9.22 13.06
CA SER A 21 -1.04 9.87 13.30
C SER A 21 0.10 9.23 12.50
N LEU A 22 0.09 7.91 12.31
CA LEU A 22 1.07 7.21 11.46
C LEU A 22 0.91 7.57 9.99
N SER A 23 -0.33 7.67 9.51
CA SER A 23 -0.60 8.12 8.14
C SER A 23 -0.12 9.55 7.93
N GLU A 24 -0.37 10.46 8.87
CA GLU A 24 0.13 11.84 8.81
C GLU A 24 1.67 11.89 8.84
N TYR A 25 2.29 11.10 9.72
CA TYR A 25 3.75 10.99 9.81
C TYR A 25 4.37 10.42 8.53
N SER A 26 3.75 9.41 7.92
CA SER A 26 4.17 8.88 6.61
C SER A 26 4.01 9.92 5.49
N GLY A 27 3.02 10.81 5.58
CA GLY A 27 2.83 11.91 4.64
C GLY A 27 4.02 12.88 4.61
N ILE A 28 4.71 13.03 5.74
CA ILE A 28 5.94 13.85 5.84
C ILE A 28 7.07 13.29 4.96
N ILE A 29 7.08 11.98 4.66
CA ILE A 29 8.07 11.36 3.75
C ILE A 29 8.07 12.06 2.37
N GLN A 30 6.92 12.55 1.91
CA GLN A 30 6.82 13.22 0.61
C GLN A 30 7.35 14.65 0.62
N SER A 31 7.50 15.27 1.81
CA SER A 31 7.89 16.66 2.00
C SER A 31 9.01 16.81 3.04
N VAL A 32 9.93 15.84 3.08
CA VAL A 32 11.03 15.84 4.05
C VAL A 32 11.90 17.08 3.90
N SER A 33 11.92 17.91 4.94
CA SER A 33 12.81 19.05 5.07
C SER A 33 14.14 18.65 5.72
N SER A 34 15.18 19.44 5.44
CA SER A 34 16.53 19.27 6.01
C SER A 34 16.57 19.29 7.53
N SER A 35 15.60 19.96 8.17
CA SER A 35 15.41 19.99 9.63
C SER A 35 14.07 19.35 10.02
N PRO A 36 13.98 18.67 11.18
CA PRO A 36 12.71 18.24 11.73
C PRO A 36 11.81 19.45 11.99
N SER A 37 10.55 19.36 11.54
CA SER A 37 9.57 20.41 11.80
C SER A 37 9.02 20.28 13.23
N THR A 38 8.52 21.38 13.80
CA THR A 38 7.85 21.35 15.11
C THR A 38 6.64 20.42 15.10
N THR A 39 5.95 20.31 13.97
CA THR A 39 4.82 19.41 13.76
C THR A 39 5.23 17.93 13.73
N GLU A 40 6.37 17.61 13.13
CA GLU A 40 6.95 16.25 13.14
C GLU A 40 7.28 15.81 14.58
N SER A 41 7.91 16.70 15.36
CA SER A 41 8.24 16.40 16.76
C SER A 41 7.00 16.15 17.61
N THR A 42 5.91 16.90 17.41
CA THR A 42 4.66 16.66 18.14
C THR A 42 4.00 15.34 17.71
N LEU A 43 4.05 15.00 16.43
CA LEU A 43 3.48 13.73 15.91
C LEU A 43 4.25 12.52 16.44
N ILE A 44 5.59 12.59 16.48
CA ILE A 44 6.43 11.55 17.07
C ILE A 44 6.04 11.31 18.53
N GLN A 45 5.93 12.38 19.33
CA GLN A 45 5.55 12.29 20.73
C GLN A 45 4.14 11.70 20.91
N ASP A 46 3.20 12.08 20.05
CA ASP A 46 1.83 11.56 20.06
C ASP A 46 1.78 10.07 19.71
N ILE A 47 2.55 9.62 18.70
CA ILE A 47 2.64 8.21 18.31
C ILE A 47 3.27 7.39 19.45
N GLU A 48 4.39 7.83 20.01
CA GLU A 48 5.08 7.13 21.10
C GLU A 48 4.22 7.01 22.35
N SER A 49 3.53 8.10 22.74
CA SER A 49 2.62 8.08 23.89
C SER A 49 1.42 7.16 23.67
N SER A 50 0.83 7.17 22.47
CA SER A 50 -0.28 6.29 22.10
C SER A 50 0.13 4.81 22.09
N LEU A 51 1.29 4.47 21.51
CA LEU A 51 1.83 3.11 21.49
C LEU A 51 2.12 2.60 22.91
N LYS A 52 2.66 3.45 23.79
CA LYS A 52 2.92 3.12 25.20
C LYS A 52 1.62 2.87 25.96
N GLN A 53 0.62 3.76 25.81
CA GLN A 53 -0.69 3.59 26.44
C GLN A 53 -1.38 2.29 25.97
N ARG A 54 -1.29 1.96 24.68
CA ARG A 54 -1.84 0.69 24.14
C ARG A 54 -1.13 -0.53 24.72
N GLN A 55 0.19 -0.49 24.89
CA GLN A 55 0.96 -1.56 25.54
C GLN A 55 0.49 -1.78 26.99
N ASP A 56 0.26 -0.71 27.74
CA ASP A 56 -0.19 -0.78 29.14
C ASP A 56 -1.61 -1.36 29.23
N LEU A 57 -2.52 -0.94 28.34
CA LEU A 57 -3.89 -1.46 28.28
C LEU A 57 -3.94 -2.94 27.87
N ILE A 58 -3.11 -3.36 26.91
CA ILE A 58 -2.99 -4.78 26.53
C ILE A 58 -2.46 -5.61 27.70
N SER A 59 -1.51 -5.07 28.47
CA SER A 59 -0.98 -5.74 29.65
C SER A 59 -2.06 -5.89 30.74
N GLN A 60 -2.90 -4.87 30.93
CA GLN A 60 -4.07 -4.95 31.82
C GLN A 60 -5.11 -5.96 31.31
N LEU A 61 -5.38 -5.98 30.00
CA LEU A 61 -6.28 -6.94 29.37
C LEU A 61 -5.77 -8.39 29.56
N ASN A 62 -4.46 -8.60 29.45
CA ASN A 62 -3.82 -9.90 29.68
C ASN A 62 -4.03 -10.37 31.11
N ARG A 63 -3.81 -9.50 32.11
CA ARG A 63 -4.06 -9.84 33.51
C ARG A 63 -5.52 -10.22 33.79
N ILE A 64 -6.47 -9.52 33.18
CA ILE A 64 -7.91 -9.83 33.33
C ILE A 64 -8.24 -11.19 32.72
N VAL A 65 -7.69 -11.50 31.54
CA VAL A 65 -7.87 -12.80 30.88
C VAL A 65 -7.21 -13.92 31.68
N ASP A 66 -6.00 -13.71 32.20
CA ASP A 66 -5.28 -14.68 33.03
C ASP A 66 -5.99 -14.94 34.38
N SER A 67 -6.67 -13.93 34.93
CA SER A 67 -7.46 -14.07 36.17
C SER A 67 -8.83 -14.74 35.99
N ASP A 68 -9.31 -14.85 34.75
CA ASP A 68 -10.59 -15.49 34.40
C ASP A 68 -10.31 -16.93 33.95
N ALA A 69 -10.45 -17.89 34.89
CA ALA A 69 -10.13 -19.31 34.70
C ALA A 69 -10.97 -19.99 33.59
N ASN A 70 -12.10 -19.40 33.19
CA ASN A 70 -12.95 -19.84 32.09
C ASN A 70 -12.98 -18.81 30.93
N SER A 71 -11.86 -18.15 30.68
CA SER A 71 -11.72 -17.22 29.55
C SER A 71 -12.11 -17.89 28.23
N SER A 72 -13.10 -17.30 27.54
CA SER A 72 -13.55 -17.83 26.26
C SER A 72 -12.45 -17.72 25.19
N ALA A 73 -12.36 -18.72 24.29
CA ALA A 73 -11.42 -18.73 23.17
C ALA A 73 -11.47 -17.43 22.35
N THR A 74 -12.65 -16.81 22.25
CA THR A 74 -12.86 -15.52 21.60
C THR A 74 -12.14 -14.36 22.29
N LYS A 75 -12.12 -14.30 23.64
CA LYS A 75 -11.38 -13.25 24.39
C LYS A 75 -9.88 -13.39 24.19
N LEU A 76 -9.37 -14.63 24.21
CA LEU A 76 -7.95 -14.93 23.95
C LEU A 76 -7.53 -14.51 22.54
N HIS A 77 -8.33 -14.87 21.52
CA HIS A 77 -8.07 -14.47 20.14
C HIS A 77 -8.11 -12.94 19.95
N GLN A 78 -9.03 -12.24 20.62
CA GLN A 78 -9.10 -10.77 20.56
C GLN A 78 -7.86 -10.12 21.18
N LEU A 79 -7.40 -10.63 22.32
CA LEU A 79 -6.18 -10.16 22.96
C LEU A 79 -4.96 -10.39 22.08
N GLN A 80 -4.86 -11.57 21.47
CA GLN A 80 -3.79 -11.90 20.54
C GLN A 80 -3.79 -10.93 19.34
N ARG A 81 -4.97 -10.67 18.76
CA ARG A 81 -5.10 -9.68 17.68
C ARG A 81 -4.62 -8.29 18.09
N HIS A 82 -4.96 -7.81 19.29
CA HIS A 82 -4.48 -6.51 19.75
C HIS A 82 -2.95 -6.46 19.92
N LYS A 83 -2.31 -7.57 20.33
CA LYS A 83 -0.85 -7.67 20.39
C LYS A 83 -0.21 -7.61 19.00
N GLU A 84 -0.78 -8.34 18.04
CA GLU A 84 -0.31 -8.36 16.65
C GLU A 84 -0.39 -6.97 16.01
N VAL A 85 -1.54 -6.29 16.12
CA VAL A 85 -1.71 -4.94 15.56
C VAL A 85 -0.77 -3.94 16.23
N LEU A 86 -0.53 -4.04 17.54
CA LEU A 86 0.44 -3.18 18.21
C LEU A 86 1.87 -3.40 17.67
N MET A 87 2.25 -4.66 17.43
CA MET A 87 3.56 -4.99 16.88
C MET A 87 3.71 -4.47 15.44
N GLU A 88 2.68 -4.65 14.62
CA GLU A 88 2.61 -4.13 13.25
C GLU A 88 2.80 -2.61 13.23
N HIS A 89 2.04 -1.86 14.04
CA HIS A 89 2.16 -0.40 14.11
C HIS A 89 3.55 0.05 14.61
N LYS A 90 4.19 -0.71 15.52
CA LYS A 90 5.57 -0.42 15.96
C LYS A 90 6.58 -0.59 14.84
N THR A 91 6.45 -1.67 14.06
CA THR A 91 7.34 -1.93 12.92
C THR A 91 7.13 -0.90 11.83
N GLU A 92 5.88 -0.52 11.55
CA GLU A 92 5.56 0.55 10.60
C GLU A 92 6.16 1.89 11.02
N TYR A 93 6.02 2.26 12.31
CA TYR A 93 6.63 3.47 12.85
C TYR A 93 8.15 3.49 12.65
N GLN A 94 8.83 2.40 13.01
CA GLN A 94 10.29 2.28 12.83
C GLN A 94 10.71 2.39 11.36
N ARG A 95 9.94 1.77 10.45
CA ARG A 95 10.19 1.86 9.02
C ARG A 95 10.01 3.30 8.51
N ALA A 96 8.95 3.98 8.93
CA ALA A 96 8.69 5.36 8.58
C ALA A 96 9.82 6.28 9.06
N GLN A 97 10.28 6.10 10.30
CA GLN A 97 11.40 6.84 10.88
C GLN A 97 12.69 6.65 10.07
N ALA A 98 13.05 5.40 9.74
CA ALA A 98 14.23 5.09 8.93
C ALA A 98 14.15 5.71 7.53
N THR A 99 12.96 5.70 6.92
CA THR A 99 12.73 6.30 5.59
C THR A 99 12.91 7.81 5.62
N ILE A 100 12.35 8.49 6.64
CA ILE A 100 12.49 9.94 6.81
C ILE A 100 13.96 10.32 7.03
N GLU A 101 14.69 9.56 7.86
CA GLU A 101 16.11 9.79 8.09
C GLU A 101 16.93 9.63 6.79
N GLN A 102 16.64 8.59 6.02
CA GLN A 102 17.28 8.37 4.72
C GLN A 102 17.00 9.51 3.73
N GLU A 103 15.76 9.96 3.59
CA GLU A 103 15.42 11.09 2.71
C GLU A 103 16.01 12.41 3.20
N ARG A 104 16.10 12.61 4.52
CA ARG A 104 16.75 13.79 5.10
C ARG A 104 18.25 13.79 4.81
N ASN A 105 18.92 12.65 4.96
CA ASN A 105 20.32 12.47 4.57
C ASN A 105 20.52 12.73 3.08
N ARG A 106 19.64 12.19 2.23
CA ARG A 106 19.66 12.45 0.78
C ARG A 106 19.51 13.94 0.47
N THR A 107 18.58 14.63 1.11
CA THR A 107 18.34 16.07 0.94
C THR A 107 19.55 16.90 1.39
N ASN A 108 20.18 16.54 2.50
CA ASN A 108 21.38 17.22 3.00
C ASN A 108 22.61 17.01 2.10
N LEU A 109 22.76 15.81 1.51
CA LEU A 109 23.81 15.56 0.53
C LEU A 109 23.57 16.36 -0.75
N LEU A 110 22.33 16.41 -1.25
CA LEU A 110 21.98 17.18 -2.45
C LEU A 110 22.15 18.68 -2.26
N SER A 111 21.88 19.23 -1.06
CA SER A 111 22.11 20.64 -0.78
C SER A 111 23.61 20.97 -0.78
N SER A 112 24.44 20.10 -0.19
CA SER A 112 25.91 20.22 -0.24
C SER A 112 26.44 20.17 -1.67
N VAL A 113 26.02 19.16 -2.45
CA VAL A 113 26.44 19.02 -3.86
C VAL A 113 25.97 20.21 -4.71
N ARG A 114 24.75 20.71 -4.48
CA ARG A 114 24.25 21.90 -5.19
C ARG A 114 25.07 23.16 -4.85
N SER A 115 25.49 23.30 -3.60
CA SER A 115 26.41 24.37 -3.18
C SER A 115 27.77 24.25 -3.87
N ASP A 116 28.33 23.04 -3.93
CA ASP A 116 29.62 22.78 -4.58
C ASP A 116 29.56 22.98 -6.11
N ILE A 117 28.45 22.60 -6.75
CA ILE A 117 28.21 22.86 -8.17
C ILE A 117 28.05 24.37 -8.42
N ALA A 118 27.32 25.08 -7.55
CA ALA A 118 27.15 26.52 -7.67
C ALA A 118 28.50 27.25 -7.54
N THR A 119 29.36 26.84 -6.60
CA THR A 119 30.70 27.41 -6.43
C THR A 119 31.65 27.04 -7.58
N HIS A 120 31.56 25.83 -8.13
CA HIS A 120 32.31 25.46 -9.34
C HIS A 120 31.85 26.27 -10.55
N ARG A 121 30.53 26.47 -10.71
CA ARG A 121 29.97 27.25 -11.81
C ARG A 121 30.33 28.74 -11.73
N THR A 122 30.36 29.33 -10.54
CA THR A 122 30.82 30.71 -10.38
C THR A 122 32.34 30.83 -10.59
N ARG A 123 33.11 29.82 -10.19
CA ARG A 123 34.56 29.75 -10.46
C ARG A 123 34.87 29.59 -11.94
N SER A 124 34.11 28.76 -12.67
CA SER A 124 34.25 28.58 -14.12
C SER A 124 33.69 29.74 -14.94
N ALA A 125 32.78 30.54 -14.39
CA ALA A 125 32.26 31.75 -15.03
C ALA A 125 33.20 32.96 -14.95
N THR A 126 34.39 32.83 -14.35
CA THR A 126 35.41 33.89 -14.37
C THR A 126 36.07 33.92 -15.77
N PRO A 127 35.80 34.93 -16.61
CA PRO A 127 36.25 34.92 -18.00
C PRO A 127 37.76 35.23 -18.07
N GLY A 128 38.58 34.33 -18.64
CA GLY A 128 39.97 34.67 -18.97
C GLY A 128 41.03 33.57 -18.93
N THR A 129 40.70 32.31 -18.64
CA THR A 129 41.69 31.21 -18.73
C THR A 129 41.30 30.29 -19.89
N GLY A 130 42.19 30.13 -20.88
CA GLY A 130 41.99 29.31 -22.09
C GLY A 130 41.89 27.80 -21.85
N GLN A 131 41.28 27.38 -20.74
CA GLN A 131 41.09 26.00 -20.30
C GLN A 131 39.72 25.43 -20.74
N ASP A 132 38.82 26.28 -21.22
CA ASP A 132 37.40 25.98 -21.53
C ASP A 132 37.16 24.87 -22.56
N ALA A 133 37.97 24.76 -23.61
CA ALA A 133 37.75 23.72 -24.62
C ALA A 133 38.09 22.32 -24.08
N SER A 134 39.20 22.20 -23.34
CA SER A 134 39.64 20.93 -22.77
C SER A 134 38.75 20.44 -21.63
N SER A 135 38.27 21.35 -20.78
CA SER A 135 37.33 21.04 -19.70
C SER A 135 35.95 20.67 -20.25
N TYR A 136 35.47 21.39 -21.27
CA TYR A 136 34.23 21.04 -21.97
C TYR A 136 34.28 19.65 -22.60
N MET A 137 35.37 19.30 -23.29
CA MET A 137 35.54 17.97 -23.89
C MET A 137 35.63 16.85 -22.84
N LEU A 138 36.24 17.11 -21.68
CA LEU A 138 36.28 16.16 -20.57
C LEU A 138 34.89 15.95 -19.95
N GLU A 139 34.13 17.03 -19.80
CA GLU A 139 32.75 16.94 -19.29
C GLU A 139 31.83 16.24 -20.32
N GLU A 140 32.00 16.49 -21.61
CA GLU A 140 31.27 15.79 -22.67
C GLU A 140 31.57 14.29 -22.65
N ARG A 141 32.84 13.90 -22.44
CA ARG A 141 33.22 12.49 -22.24
C ARG A 141 32.56 11.88 -21.00
N SER A 142 32.51 12.60 -19.89
CA SER A 142 31.83 12.13 -18.67
C SER A 142 30.31 11.97 -18.89
N ARG A 143 29.68 12.87 -19.64
CA ARG A 143 28.26 12.77 -20.01
C ARG A 143 27.99 11.56 -20.90
N ILE A 144 28.85 11.30 -21.88
CA ILE A 144 28.76 10.12 -22.75
C ILE A 144 28.90 8.84 -21.92
N ASP A 145 29.88 8.78 -21.01
CA ASP A 145 30.11 7.60 -20.16
C ASP A 145 28.92 7.33 -19.24
N ASN A 146 28.36 8.38 -18.63
CA ASN A 146 27.14 8.24 -17.82
C ASN A 146 25.93 7.81 -18.66
N SER A 147 25.77 8.33 -19.88
CA SER A 147 24.73 7.91 -20.82
C SER A 147 24.87 6.44 -21.23
N HIS A 148 26.10 5.94 -21.37
CA HIS A 148 26.37 4.54 -21.66
C HIS A 148 25.93 3.65 -20.49
N ASN A 149 26.34 3.99 -19.26
CA ASN A 149 25.93 3.25 -18.06
C ASN A 149 24.40 3.24 -17.86
N LEU A 150 23.72 4.35 -18.15
CA LEU A 150 22.25 4.41 -18.15
C LEU A 150 21.63 3.51 -19.22
N THR A 151 22.24 3.44 -20.40
CA THR A 151 21.78 2.53 -21.47
C THR A 151 21.93 1.07 -21.05
N ASP A 152 23.04 0.71 -20.41
CA ASP A 152 23.29 -0.65 -19.90
C ASP A 152 22.29 -1.05 -18.81
N THR A 153 21.98 -0.14 -17.88
CA THR A 153 20.97 -0.39 -16.84
C THR A 153 19.56 -0.54 -17.40
N LEU A 154 19.18 0.29 -18.39
CA LEU A 154 17.91 0.16 -19.10
C LEU A 154 17.82 -1.18 -19.86
N LEU A 155 18.93 -1.61 -20.48
CA LEU A 155 19.00 -2.88 -21.17
C LEU A 155 18.83 -4.06 -20.20
N ALA A 156 19.51 -4.02 -19.06
CA ALA A 156 19.39 -5.03 -18.01
C ALA A 156 17.96 -5.11 -17.47
N GLN A 157 17.33 -3.97 -17.16
CA GLN A 157 15.95 -3.89 -16.69
C GLN A 157 14.97 -4.42 -17.75
N ALA A 158 15.20 -4.13 -19.03
CA ALA A 158 14.38 -4.66 -20.12
C ALA A 158 14.48 -6.20 -20.21
N TYR A 159 15.67 -6.77 -20.01
CA TYR A 159 15.86 -8.21 -19.95
C TYR A 159 15.16 -8.85 -18.75
N GLU A 160 15.24 -8.24 -17.57
CA GLU A 160 14.55 -8.70 -16.36
C GLU A 160 13.02 -8.66 -16.55
N THR A 161 12.50 -7.56 -17.12
CA THR A 161 11.06 -7.42 -17.40
C THR A 161 10.58 -8.46 -18.41
N ARG A 162 11.37 -8.76 -19.45
CA ARG A 162 11.08 -9.83 -20.40
C ARG A 162 11.00 -11.19 -19.71
N ASP A 163 11.96 -11.49 -18.85
CA ASP A 163 12.01 -12.77 -18.13
C ASP A 163 10.84 -12.90 -17.14
N GLU A 164 10.47 -11.81 -16.49
CA GLU A 164 9.28 -11.74 -15.63
C GLU A 164 7.99 -12.00 -16.42
N PHE A 165 7.83 -11.44 -17.62
CA PHE A 165 6.68 -11.78 -18.48
C PHE A 165 6.64 -13.25 -18.88
N ILE A 166 7.80 -13.88 -19.10
CA ILE A 166 7.87 -15.33 -19.40
C ILE A 166 7.41 -16.13 -18.17
N ARG A 167 7.86 -15.77 -16.96
CA ARG A 167 7.40 -16.38 -15.70
C ARG A 167 5.90 -16.20 -15.47
N GLN A 168 5.39 -14.99 -15.68
CA GLN A 168 3.97 -14.68 -15.53
C GLN A 168 3.11 -15.49 -16.51
N ARG A 169 3.56 -15.65 -17.77
CA ARG A 169 2.86 -16.49 -18.75
C ARG A 169 2.77 -17.96 -18.29
N ALA A 170 3.84 -18.50 -17.70
CA ALA A 170 3.81 -19.86 -17.15
C ALA A 170 2.84 -19.96 -15.95
N SER A 171 2.82 -18.96 -15.08
CA SER A 171 1.88 -18.86 -13.96
C SER A 171 0.43 -18.81 -14.44
N LEU A 172 0.10 -17.93 -15.41
CA LEU A 172 -1.24 -17.83 -15.99
C LEU A 172 -1.71 -19.13 -16.64
N ALA A 173 -0.83 -19.85 -17.33
CA ALA A 173 -1.14 -21.17 -17.86
C ALA A 173 -1.47 -22.17 -16.73
N SER A 174 -0.77 -22.09 -15.60
CA SER A 174 -1.06 -22.94 -14.43
C SER A 174 -2.40 -22.58 -13.77
N VAL A 175 -2.72 -21.28 -13.68
CA VAL A 175 -4.01 -20.77 -13.17
C VAL A 175 -5.14 -21.23 -14.07
N GLN A 176 -5.00 -21.11 -15.39
CA GLN A 176 -5.98 -21.60 -16.36
C GLN A 176 -6.24 -23.11 -16.18
N ARG A 177 -5.18 -23.91 -16.02
CA ARG A 177 -5.32 -25.36 -15.75
C ARG A 177 -6.06 -25.62 -14.45
N ARG A 178 -5.76 -24.90 -13.37
CA ARG A 178 -6.45 -25.02 -12.07
C ARG A 178 -7.92 -24.60 -12.17
N ILE A 179 -8.24 -23.53 -12.89
CA ILE A 179 -9.64 -23.10 -13.13
C ILE A 179 -10.41 -24.17 -13.89
N LEU A 180 -9.82 -24.73 -14.96
CA LEU A 180 -10.42 -25.83 -15.73
C LEU A 180 -10.64 -27.07 -14.85
N GLN A 181 -9.67 -27.43 -14.02
CA GLN A 181 -9.80 -28.55 -13.07
C GLN A 181 -10.88 -28.28 -12.01
N SER A 182 -10.90 -27.10 -11.38
CA SER A 182 -11.95 -26.70 -10.43
C SER A 182 -13.33 -26.69 -11.07
N ALA A 183 -13.46 -26.23 -12.31
CA ALA A 183 -14.71 -26.27 -13.06
C ALA A 183 -15.18 -27.71 -13.30
N SER A 184 -14.26 -28.66 -13.52
CA SER A 184 -14.58 -30.08 -13.64
C SER A 184 -14.95 -30.76 -12.32
N HIS A 185 -14.50 -30.22 -11.18
CA HIS A 185 -14.78 -30.74 -9.83
C HIS A 185 -16.01 -30.12 -9.15
N ILE A 186 -16.71 -29.18 -9.79
CA ILE A 186 -18.02 -28.70 -9.33
C ILE A 186 -19.12 -29.45 -10.12
N PRO A 187 -19.51 -30.68 -9.71
CA PRO A 187 -20.65 -31.35 -10.31
C PRO A 187 -21.92 -30.51 -10.05
N GLY A 188 -22.64 -30.15 -11.12
CA GLY A 188 -23.92 -29.42 -11.02
C GLY A 188 -23.91 -27.95 -11.44
N LEU A 189 -22.78 -27.38 -11.89
CA LEU A 189 -22.80 -26.04 -12.51
C LEU A 189 -23.69 -25.99 -13.75
N ASN A 190 -23.66 -27.03 -14.58
CA ASN A 190 -24.51 -27.12 -15.77
C ASN A 190 -26.02 -27.14 -15.40
N THR A 191 -26.39 -27.76 -14.27
CA THR A 191 -27.79 -27.81 -13.82
C THR A 191 -28.24 -26.49 -13.20
N LEU A 192 -27.35 -25.79 -12.48
CA LEU A 192 -27.63 -24.44 -11.93
C LEU A 192 -27.73 -23.38 -13.04
N ILE A 193 -26.82 -23.40 -14.01
CA ILE A 193 -26.87 -22.52 -15.20
C ILE A 193 -28.13 -22.80 -16.02
N SER A 194 -28.50 -24.08 -16.21
CA SER A 194 -29.75 -24.44 -16.87
C SER A 194 -30.98 -23.95 -16.10
N LYS A 195 -30.99 -24.01 -14.77
CA LYS A 195 -32.09 -23.49 -13.92
C LYS A 195 -32.23 -21.96 -13.97
N VAL A 196 -31.12 -21.23 -14.09
CA VAL A 196 -31.14 -19.77 -14.26
C VAL A 196 -31.69 -19.38 -15.64
N ASN A 197 -31.26 -20.07 -16.70
CA ASN A 197 -31.73 -19.79 -18.05
C ASN A 197 -33.23 -20.11 -18.23
N THR A 198 -33.74 -21.18 -17.62
CA THR A 198 -35.18 -21.52 -17.70
C THR A 198 -36.07 -20.50 -16.98
N ARG A 199 -35.62 -19.95 -15.84
CA ARG A 199 -36.35 -18.86 -15.16
C ARG A 199 -36.42 -17.60 -16.01
N LYS A 200 -35.29 -17.19 -16.60
CA LYS A 200 -35.24 -15.99 -17.47
C LYS A 200 -36.12 -16.14 -18.73
N LYS A 201 -36.16 -17.33 -19.33
CA LYS A 201 -37.06 -17.62 -20.47
C LYS A 201 -38.54 -17.57 -20.07
N ARG A 202 -38.89 -18.07 -18.88
CA ARG A 202 -40.27 -17.99 -18.37
C ARG A 202 -40.71 -16.55 -18.16
N ASP A 203 -39.88 -15.71 -17.55
CA ASP A 203 -40.22 -14.31 -17.32
C ASP A 203 -40.38 -13.54 -18.64
N SER A 204 -39.51 -13.80 -19.62
CA SER A 204 -39.63 -13.22 -20.95
C SER A 204 -40.90 -13.68 -21.68
N LEU A 205 -41.33 -14.93 -21.49
CA LEU A 205 -42.55 -15.47 -22.10
C LEU A 205 -43.81 -14.88 -21.45
N ILE A 206 -43.81 -14.73 -20.13
CA ILE A 206 -44.92 -14.07 -19.40
C ILE A 206 -45.05 -12.62 -19.83
N LEU A 207 -43.94 -11.89 -19.92
CA LEU A 207 -43.92 -10.49 -20.34
C LEU A 207 -44.40 -10.34 -21.79
N ALA A 208 -43.92 -11.18 -22.71
CA ALA A 208 -44.36 -11.18 -24.10
C ALA A 208 -45.86 -11.47 -24.22
N SER A 209 -46.37 -12.47 -23.48
CA SER A 209 -47.80 -12.80 -23.47
C SER A 209 -48.66 -11.65 -22.96
N LEU A 210 -48.24 -10.93 -21.92
CA LEU A 210 -48.93 -9.76 -21.39
C LEU A 210 -49.01 -8.64 -22.44
N ILE A 211 -47.89 -8.33 -23.08
CA ILE A 211 -47.82 -7.30 -24.12
C ILE A 211 -48.76 -7.64 -25.28
N THR A 212 -48.70 -8.88 -25.79
CA THR A 212 -49.58 -9.33 -26.88
C THR A 212 -51.05 -9.27 -26.49
N LEU A 213 -51.42 -9.69 -25.27
CA LEU A 213 -52.80 -9.62 -24.78
C LEU A 213 -53.29 -8.17 -24.68
N CYS A 214 -52.49 -7.27 -24.13
CA CYS A 214 -52.84 -5.85 -24.03
C CYS A 214 -53.06 -5.22 -25.41
N ILE A 215 -52.20 -5.53 -26.39
CA ILE A 215 -52.36 -5.04 -27.77
C ILE A 215 -53.65 -5.56 -28.39
N LEU A 216 -53.96 -6.86 -28.24
CA LEU A 216 -55.19 -7.46 -28.75
C LEU A 216 -56.45 -6.85 -28.12
N PHE A 217 -56.42 -6.63 -26.80
CA PHE A 217 -57.53 -6.02 -26.07
C PHE A 217 -57.81 -4.59 -26.55
N ILE A 218 -56.76 -3.78 -26.74
CA ILE A 218 -56.88 -2.43 -27.30
C ILE A 218 -57.46 -2.47 -28.73
N PHE A 219 -57.06 -3.44 -29.55
CA PHE A 219 -57.57 -3.58 -30.91
C PHE A 219 -59.04 -4.02 -30.97
N PHE A 220 -59.48 -4.88 -30.06
CA PHE A 220 -60.86 -5.41 -30.08
C PHE A 220 -61.89 -4.49 -29.41
N ILE A 221 -61.45 -3.66 -28.46
CA ILE A 221 -62.33 -2.75 -27.71
C ILE A 221 -62.48 -1.37 -28.38
N ARG A 222 -61.71 -1.12 -29.45
CA ARG A 222 -61.76 0.07 -30.29
C ARG A 222 -62.44 -0.25 -31.61
#